data_AF-A0A962HVY9-F1
#
_entry.id   AF-A0A962HVY9-F1
#
_cell.length_a   1.000
_cell.length_b   1.000
_cell.length_c   1.000
_cell.angle_alpha   90.00
_cell.angle_beta   90.00
_cell.angle_gamma   90.00
#
_symmetry.space_group_name_H-M   'P 1'
#
loop_
_entity.id
_entity.type
_entity.pdbx_description
1 polymer ?
#
loop_
_entity_poly.entity_id
_entity_poly.type
_entity_poly.pdbx_seq_one_letter_code
_entity_poly.pdbx_strand_id
1 'polypeptide(L)'
;MSVLDDLRALDPNDPGRWPLPVRAGVVGIAFVIVLGLLFYFLVWDKQKPLLDQSVQVEQTLRGEFQTKHSKAANLAIYEQQLADIGRSFGALLRQLPGKTEVPSLLVDISQVGVASGLQEKLFQPAPEIKKDFYAELPIKIRLSGSYHQFGEFVSGIAALPRIVTLHDIAIKAAEKDVCSSLATAAEHLGASAIPVFPCVPGGKRPLTPHGFQDA
;
A
#
# COMPACT_ATOMS: atom_id res chain seq x y z
N MET A 1 13.45 -79.19 62.36
CA MET A 1 14.46 -78.20 62.75
C MET A 1 14.55 -77.23 61.57
N SER A 2 13.57 -76.34 61.52
CA SER A 2 13.71 -74.94 61.95
C SER A 2 14.50 -74.07 60.95
N VAL A 3 14.19 -74.23 59.66
CA VAL A 3 14.47 -73.22 58.61
C VAL A 3 13.94 -71.83 59.00
N LEU A 4 12.88 -71.77 59.82
CA LEU A 4 12.35 -70.53 60.39
C LEU A 4 13.21 -69.94 61.52
N ASP A 5 13.94 -70.76 62.29
CA ASP A 5 14.86 -70.25 63.33
C ASP A 5 16.17 -69.77 62.69
N ASP A 6 16.64 -70.46 61.63
CA ASP A 6 17.78 -70.03 60.82
C ASP A 6 17.50 -68.67 60.15
N LEU A 7 16.28 -68.42 59.67
CA LEU A 7 15.85 -67.12 59.12
C LEU A 7 15.87 -65.97 60.14
N ARG A 8 15.73 -66.29 61.44
CA ARG A 8 15.64 -65.32 62.53
C ARG A 8 17.01 -64.92 63.09
N ALA A 9 18.05 -65.72 62.82
CA ALA A 9 19.44 -65.47 63.18
C ALA A 9 20.29 -64.84 62.05
N LEU A 10 19.66 -64.44 60.94
CA LEU A 10 20.35 -63.76 59.83
C LEU A 10 20.78 -62.35 60.22
N ASP A 11 22.08 -62.12 60.33
CA ASP A 11 22.70 -60.80 60.42
C ASP A 11 22.89 -60.22 58.98
N PRO A 12 22.31 -59.07 58.63
CA PRO A 12 22.46 -58.43 57.32
C PRO A 12 23.88 -57.99 56.96
N ASN A 13 24.78 -57.87 57.95
CA ASN A 13 26.13 -57.34 57.76
C ASN A 13 27.18 -58.39 57.38
N ASP A 14 26.86 -59.70 57.39
CA ASP A 14 27.82 -60.77 57.08
C ASP A 14 27.20 -61.88 56.19
N PRO A 15 26.99 -61.61 54.88
CA PRO A 15 26.25 -62.50 53.98
C PRO A 15 26.99 -63.82 53.62
N GLY A 16 28.25 -63.96 54.04
CA GLY A 16 29.08 -65.12 53.73
C GLY A 16 28.78 -66.37 54.58
N ARG A 17 28.15 -66.22 55.74
CA ARG A 17 27.93 -67.30 56.73
C ARG A 17 26.52 -67.90 56.71
N TRP A 18 25.66 -67.49 55.77
CA TRP A 18 24.27 -67.95 55.68
C TRP A 18 24.17 -69.43 55.27
N PRO A 19 23.17 -70.18 55.76
CA PRO A 19 22.96 -71.57 55.37
C PRO A 19 22.69 -71.68 53.86
N LEU A 20 23.30 -72.70 53.21
CA LEU A 20 23.26 -72.93 51.76
C LEU A 20 21.88 -72.76 51.08
N PRO A 21 20.74 -73.26 51.63
CA PRO A 21 19.43 -73.08 50.99
C PRO A 21 18.95 -71.63 50.97
N VAL A 22 19.29 -70.82 51.99
CA VAL A 22 18.90 -69.40 52.06
C VAL A 22 19.70 -68.58 51.05
N ARG A 23 20.99 -68.87 50.90
CA ARG A 23 21.86 -68.22 49.89
C ARG A 23 21.36 -68.48 48.46
N ALA A 24 20.99 -69.73 48.15
CA ALA A 24 20.45 -70.08 46.83
C ALA A 24 19.11 -69.38 46.55
N GLY A 25 18.24 -69.28 47.57
CA GLY A 25 16.97 -68.56 47.47
C GLY A 25 17.16 -67.06 47.16
N VAL A 26 18.05 -66.38 47.88
CA VAL A 26 18.31 -64.94 47.66
C VAL A 26 18.95 -64.68 46.29
N VAL A 27 19.88 -65.53 45.85
CA VAL A 27 20.47 -65.44 44.50
C VAL A 27 19.42 -65.69 43.42
N GLY A 28 18.52 -66.65 43.61
CA GLY A 28 17.41 -66.90 42.69
C GLY A 28 16.45 -65.71 42.58
N ILE A 29 16.09 -65.10 43.71
CA ILE A 29 15.24 -63.89 43.74
C ILE A 29 15.94 -62.72 43.06
N ALA A 30 17.23 -62.48 43.36
CA ALA A 30 18.00 -61.43 42.71
C ALA A 30 18.10 -61.64 41.20
N PHE A 31 18.28 -62.88 40.74
CA PHE A 31 18.31 -63.21 39.32
C PHE A 31 16.97 -62.95 38.62
N VAL A 32 15.85 -63.32 39.25
CA VAL A 32 14.51 -63.04 38.71
C VAL A 32 14.23 -61.53 38.65
N ILE A 33 14.65 -60.78 39.67
CA ILE A 33 14.52 -59.31 39.68
C ILE A 33 15.35 -58.68 38.56
N VAL A 34 16.61 -59.12 38.39
CA VAL A 34 17.50 -58.61 37.33
C VAL A 34 16.94 -58.95 35.95
N LEU A 35 16.43 -60.16 35.73
CA LEU A 35 15.78 -60.54 34.47
C LEU A 35 14.50 -59.74 34.22
N GLY A 36 13.67 -59.53 35.24
CA GLY A 36 12.45 -58.73 35.13
C GLY A 36 12.76 -57.27 34.77
N LEU A 37 13.79 -56.68 35.38
CA LEU A 37 14.27 -55.34 35.04
C LEU A 37 14.85 -55.28 33.63
N LEU A 38 15.68 -56.24 33.23
CA LEU A 38 16.22 -56.31 31.85
C LEU A 38 15.09 -56.41 30.82
N PHE A 39 14.09 -57.26 31.06
CA PHE A 39 12.94 -57.41 30.16
C PHE A 39 12.12 -56.12 30.09
N TYR A 40 11.82 -55.51 31.24
CA TYR A 40 11.12 -54.23 31.30
C TYR A 40 11.89 -53.12 30.56
N PHE A 41 13.18 -52.97 30.81
CA PHE A 41 14.00 -51.94 30.16
C PHE A 41 14.21 -52.19 28.66
N LEU A 42 14.48 -53.42 28.20
CA LEU A 42 14.70 -53.65 26.77
C LEU A 42 13.42 -53.61 25.93
N VAL A 43 12.32 -54.16 26.45
CA VAL A 43 11.08 -54.32 25.66
C VAL A 43 10.20 -53.08 25.80
N TRP A 44 9.99 -52.59 27.02
CA TRP A 44 9.03 -51.52 27.29
C TRP A 44 9.55 -50.14 26.85
N ASP A 45 10.84 -49.86 27.07
CA ASP A 45 11.48 -48.59 26.68
C ASP A 45 11.56 -48.43 25.16
N LYS A 46 11.74 -49.54 24.42
CA LYS A 46 11.85 -49.51 22.96
C LYS A 46 10.51 -49.50 22.24
N GLN A 47 9.46 -50.16 22.77
CA GLN A 47 8.19 -50.29 22.05
C GLN A 47 7.17 -49.17 22.34
N LYS A 48 7.17 -48.59 23.54
CA LYS A 48 6.30 -47.44 23.86
C LYS A 48 6.40 -46.27 22.88
N PRO A 49 7.60 -45.76 22.53
CA PRO A 49 7.69 -44.58 21.68
C PRO A 49 7.17 -44.83 20.25
N LEU A 50 7.28 -46.07 19.73
CA LEU A 50 6.71 -46.42 18.42
C LEU A 50 5.17 -46.45 18.45
N LEU A 51 4.59 -46.96 19.54
CA LEU A 51 3.14 -46.96 19.72
C LEU A 51 2.60 -45.54 19.88
N ASP A 52 3.27 -44.72 20.68
CA ASP A 52 2.88 -43.32 20.87
C ASP A 52 2.99 -42.54 19.54
N GLN A 53 4.06 -42.77 18.77
CA GLN A 53 4.22 -42.14 17.46
C GLN A 53 3.11 -42.56 16.47
N SER A 54 2.75 -43.85 16.42
CA SER A 54 1.70 -44.32 15.51
C SER A 54 0.32 -43.77 15.89
N VAL A 55 0.03 -43.67 17.19
CA VAL A 55 -1.20 -43.03 17.70
C VAL A 55 -1.26 -41.55 17.33
N GLN A 56 -0.14 -40.81 17.44
CA GLN A 56 -0.10 -39.40 17.03
C GLN A 56 -0.31 -39.23 15.53
N VAL A 57 0.31 -40.08 14.71
CA VAL A 57 0.12 -40.07 13.25
C VAL A 57 -1.33 -40.40 12.88
N GLU A 58 -1.96 -41.34 13.59
CA GLU A 58 -3.37 -41.65 13.37
C GLU A 58 -4.28 -40.45 13.69
N GLN A 59 -4.00 -39.74 14.79
CA GLN A 59 -4.77 -38.55 15.17
C GLN A 59 -4.63 -37.43 14.13
N THR A 60 -3.42 -37.17 13.62
CA THR A 60 -3.21 -36.14 12.59
C THR A 60 -3.88 -36.52 11.28
N LEU A 61 -3.76 -37.76 10.82
CA LEU A 61 -4.42 -38.24 9.60
C LEU A 61 -5.94 -38.17 9.71
N ARG A 62 -6.51 -38.53 10.86
CA ARG A 62 -7.95 -38.39 11.10
C ARG A 62 -8.39 -36.92 11.03
N GLY A 63 -7.65 -36.00 11.63
CA GLY A 63 -7.93 -34.56 11.56
C GLY A 63 -7.83 -34.00 10.13
N GLU A 64 -6.81 -34.41 9.38
CA GLU A 64 -6.66 -34.05 7.97
C GLU A 64 -7.80 -34.60 7.11
N PHE A 65 -8.18 -35.86 7.33
CA PHE A 65 -9.28 -36.50 6.61
C PHE A 65 -10.59 -35.77 6.86
N GLN A 66 -10.92 -35.46 8.13
CA GLN A 66 -12.12 -34.71 8.47
C GLN A 66 -12.16 -33.34 7.78
N THR A 67 -11.02 -32.64 7.74
CA THR A 67 -10.91 -31.32 7.10
C THR A 67 -11.06 -31.40 5.57
N LYS A 68 -10.45 -32.41 4.94
CA LYS A 68 -10.55 -32.62 3.48
C LYS A 68 -11.94 -33.12 3.10
N HIS A 69 -12.54 -33.99 3.90
CA HIS A 69 -13.89 -34.51 3.70
C HIS A 69 -14.95 -33.41 3.83
N SER A 70 -14.85 -32.54 4.84
CA SER A 70 -15.78 -31.41 4.99
C SER A 70 -15.69 -30.40 3.85
N LYS A 71 -14.49 -30.16 3.31
CA LYS A 71 -14.30 -29.33 2.11
C LYS A 71 -14.86 -30.00 0.85
N ALA A 72 -14.63 -31.29 0.66
CA ALA A 72 -15.14 -32.04 -0.48
C ALA A 72 -16.67 -32.16 -0.48
N ALA A 73 -17.28 -32.39 0.69
CA ALA A 73 -18.74 -32.46 0.84
C ALA A 73 -19.43 -31.13 0.49
N ASN A 74 -18.76 -29.99 0.72
CA ASN A 74 -19.29 -28.65 0.46
C ASN A 74 -18.77 -28.02 -0.84
N LEU A 75 -18.17 -28.81 -1.74
CA LEU A 75 -17.55 -28.31 -2.97
C LEU A 75 -18.50 -27.46 -3.81
N ALA A 76 -19.76 -27.90 -3.97
CA ALA A 76 -20.78 -27.16 -4.72
C ALA A 76 -21.07 -25.77 -4.12
N ILE A 77 -21.03 -25.62 -2.80
CA ILE A 77 -21.24 -24.33 -2.12
C ILE A 77 -20.04 -23.41 -2.39
N TYR A 78 -18.82 -23.93 -2.35
CA TYR A 78 -17.62 -23.15 -2.65
C TYR A 78 -17.57 -22.69 -4.11
N GLU A 79 -18.00 -23.53 -5.06
CA GLU A 79 -18.13 -23.13 -6.48
C GLU A 79 -19.14 -22.00 -6.67
N GLN A 80 -20.29 -22.06 -5.98
CA GLN A 80 -21.27 -20.98 -6.00
C GLN A 80 -20.70 -19.68 -5.42
N GLN A 81 -19.98 -19.75 -4.29
CA GLN A 81 -19.33 -18.59 -3.69
C GLN A 81 -18.27 -17.97 -4.63
N LEU A 82 -17.49 -18.79 -5.32
CA LEU A 82 -16.53 -18.31 -6.33
C LEU A 82 -17.23 -17.62 -7.50
N ALA A 83 -18.36 -18.16 -7.96
CA ALA A 83 -19.16 -17.53 -9.01
C ALA A 83 -19.76 -16.18 -8.56
N ASP A 84 -20.22 -16.08 -7.31
CA ASP A 84 -20.72 -14.82 -6.72
C ASP A 84 -19.60 -13.77 -6.58
N ILE A 85 -18.41 -14.18 -6.13
CA ILE A 85 -17.23 -13.31 -6.05
C ILE A 85 -16.84 -12.84 -7.46
N GLY A 86 -16.83 -13.73 -8.46
CA GLY A 86 -16.53 -13.36 -9.85
C GLY A 86 -17.52 -12.34 -10.42
N ARG A 87 -18.81 -12.48 -10.11
CA ARG A 87 -19.85 -11.52 -10.51
C ARG A 87 -19.67 -10.16 -9.85
N SER A 88 -19.44 -10.12 -8.54
CA SER A 88 -19.23 -8.87 -7.81
C SER A 88 -17.93 -8.18 -8.23
N PHE A 89 -16.85 -8.94 -8.42
CA PHE A 89 -15.59 -8.42 -8.94
C PHE A 89 -15.73 -7.84 -10.36
N GLY A 90 -16.48 -8.50 -11.24
CA GLY A 90 -16.78 -7.98 -12.57
C GLY A 90 -17.64 -6.70 -12.56
N ALA A 91 -18.47 -6.50 -11.54
CA ALA A 91 -19.19 -5.25 -11.33
C ALA A 91 -18.25 -4.14 -10.83
N LEU A 92 -17.34 -4.46 -9.91
CA LEU A 92 -16.30 -3.54 -9.42
C LEU A 92 -15.33 -3.13 -10.54
N LEU A 93 -14.87 -4.07 -11.37
CA LEU A 93 -14.00 -3.76 -12.52
C LEU A 93 -14.65 -2.77 -13.50
N ARG A 94 -15.97 -2.82 -13.69
CA ARG A 94 -16.69 -1.83 -14.50
C ARG A 94 -16.71 -0.44 -13.87
N GLN A 95 -16.55 -0.36 -12.55
CA GLN A 95 -16.44 0.90 -11.80
C GLN A 95 -14.99 1.41 -11.73
N LEU A 96 -13.99 0.61 -12.12
CA LEU A 96 -12.63 1.10 -12.33
C LEU A 96 -12.50 1.54 -13.81
N PRO A 97 -12.65 2.85 -14.14
CA PRO A 97 -12.44 3.34 -15.49
C PRO A 97 -10.98 3.08 -15.90
N GLY A 98 -10.78 2.00 -16.65
CA GLY A 98 -9.49 1.54 -17.11
C GLY A 98 -9.03 2.33 -18.34
N LYS A 99 -8.16 3.33 -18.11
CA LYS A 99 -7.17 3.86 -19.06
C LYS A 99 -7.66 4.53 -20.36
N THR A 100 -8.95 4.58 -20.64
CA THR A 100 -9.47 5.03 -21.95
C THR A 100 -9.71 6.53 -22.08
N GLU A 101 -9.49 7.32 -21.01
CA GLU A 101 -9.85 8.74 -20.99
C GLU A 101 -8.71 9.71 -21.31
N VAL A 102 -7.46 9.25 -21.35
CA VAL A 102 -6.30 10.15 -21.59
C VAL A 102 -6.40 10.90 -22.93
N PRO A 103 -6.76 10.27 -24.06
CA PRO A 103 -6.86 10.99 -25.34
C PRO A 103 -7.99 12.04 -25.35
N SER A 104 -9.10 11.77 -24.66
CA SER A 104 -10.23 12.70 -24.56
C SER A 104 -9.86 13.94 -23.74
N LEU A 105 -9.06 13.80 -22.67
CA LEU A 105 -8.65 14.92 -21.84
C LEU A 105 -7.81 15.95 -22.61
N LEU A 106 -6.95 15.49 -23.52
CA LEU A 106 -6.14 16.39 -24.35
C LEU A 106 -7.03 17.23 -25.28
N VAL A 107 -8.08 16.64 -25.83
CA VAL A 107 -9.06 17.33 -26.69
C VAL A 107 -9.87 18.33 -25.87
N ASP A 108 -10.34 17.93 -24.69
CA ASP A 108 -11.18 18.78 -23.82
C ASP A 108 -10.42 20.04 -23.38
N ILE A 109 -9.14 19.92 -22.98
CA ILE A 109 -8.32 21.06 -22.57
C ILE A 109 -8.05 22.01 -23.74
N SER A 110 -7.73 21.46 -24.92
CA SER A 110 -7.51 22.27 -26.12
C SER A 110 -8.78 23.03 -26.51
N GLN A 111 -9.94 22.39 -26.43
CA GLN A 111 -11.23 23.01 -26.72
C GLN A 111 -11.56 24.14 -25.74
N VAL A 112 -11.30 23.96 -24.44
CA VAL A 112 -11.46 25.03 -23.42
C VAL A 112 -10.51 26.20 -23.69
N GLY A 113 -9.27 25.93 -24.11
CA GLY A 113 -8.29 26.94 -24.50
C GLY A 113 -8.77 27.80 -25.68
N VAL A 114 -9.27 27.16 -26.74
CA VAL A 114 -9.83 27.83 -27.92
C VAL A 114 -11.12 28.59 -27.56
N ALA A 115 -12.00 28.00 -26.74
CA ALA A 115 -13.25 28.63 -26.31
C ALA A 115 -13.01 29.91 -25.49
N SER A 116 -11.93 29.94 -24.70
CA SER A 116 -11.50 31.14 -23.95
C SER A 116 -10.80 32.18 -24.84
N GLY A 117 -10.62 31.91 -26.13
CA GLY A 117 -9.95 32.81 -27.08
C GLY A 117 -8.44 32.94 -26.85
N LEU A 118 -7.81 31.98 -26.16
CA LEU A 118 -6.36 31.93 -25.99
C LEU A 118 -5.70 31.28 -27.22
N GLN A 119 -4.58 31.85 -27.66
CA GLN A 119 -3.74 31.23 -28.69
C GLN A 119 -2.76 30.28 -28.03
N GLU A 120 -2.86 29.00 -28.39
CA GLU A 120 -1.94 27.97 -27.94
C GLU A 120 -0.62 28.04 -28.71
N LYS A 121 0.49 28.22 -28.00
CA LYS A 121 1.85 28.27 -28.57
C LYS A 121 2.61 26.96 -28.42
N LEU A 122 2.35 26.23 -27.35
CA LEU A 122 3.06 25.00 -27.04
C LEU A 122 2.16 24.07 -26.23
N PHE A 123 2.01 22.84 -26.70
CA PHE A 123 1.37 21.75 -25.97
C PHE A 123 2.29 20.54 -25.99
N GLN A 124 2.84 20.17 -24.83
CA GLN A 124 3.78 19.07 -24.71
C GLN A 124 3.38 18.15 -23.55
N PRO A 125 2.77 17.00 -23.83
CA PRO A 125 2.58 15.93 -22.85
C PRO A 125 3.94 15.36 -22.43
N ALA A 126 4.16 15.26 -21.12
CA ALA A 126 5.31 14.56 -20.55
C ALA A 126 4.99 13.07 -20.36
N PRO A 127 5.99 12.20 -20.19
CA PRO A 127 5.74 10.81 -19.83
C PRO A 127 5.06 10.70 -18.45
N GLU A 128 4.22 9.67 -18.31
CA GLU A 128 3.51 9.34 -17.07
C GLU A 128 4.49 9.04 -15.93
N ILE A 129 4.31 9.72 -14.80
CA ILE A 129 5.10 9.53 -13.58
C ILE A 129 4.29 8.67 -12.63
N LYS A 130 4.73 7.41 -12.45
CA LYS A 130 4.08 6.48 -11.52
C LYS A 130 4.44 6.84 -10.07
N LYS A 131 3.43 6.94 -9.22
CA LYS A 131 3.52 6.99 -7.75
C LYS A 131 3.02 5.66 -7.17
N ASP A 132 3.04 5.52 -5.86
CA ASP A 132 2.68 4.25 -5.19
C ASP A 132 1.21 3.82 -5.43
N PHE A 133 0.28 4.78 -5.54
CA PHE A 133 -1.17 4.51 -5.64
C PHE A 133 -1.85 5.13 -6.86
N TYR A 134 -1.16 5.99 -7.61
CA TYR A 134 -1.70 6.71 -8.76
C TYR A 134 -0.56 7.07 -9.71
N ALA A 135 -0.90 7.58 -10.88
CA ALA A 135 0.07 8.08 -11.83
C ALA A 135 -0.31 9.48 -12.31
N GLU A 136 0.68 10.35 -12.40
CA GLU A 136 0.52 11.72 -12.85
C GLU A 136 0.92 11.80 -14.33
N LEU A 137 0.15 12.53 -15.14
CA LEU A 137 0.50 12.87 -16.52
C LEU A 137 0.72 14.39 -16.63
N PRO A 138 1.96 14.87 -16.45
CA PRO A 138 2.23 16.30 -16.53
C PRO A 138 2.10 16.80 -17.97
N ILE A 139 1.44 17.94 -18.17
CA ILE A 139 1.29 18.57 -19.49
C ILE A 139 1.83 19.99 -19.40
N LYS A 140 2.80 20.31 -20.26
CA LYS A 140 3.36 21.67 -20.37
C LYS A 140 2.61 22.43 -21.44
N ILE A 141 1.97 23.53 -21.05
CA ILE A 141 1.19 24.38 -21.94
C ILE A 141 1.77 25.80 -21.94
N ARG A 142 1.88 26.42 -23.12
CA ARG A 142 2.14 27.85 -23.27
C ARG A 142 1.03 28.49 -24.07
N LEU A 143 0.39 29.48 -23.48
CA LEU A 143 -0.73 30.20 -24.06
C LEU A 143 -0.41 31.69 -24.17
N SER A 144 -1.09 32.39 -25.08
CA SER A 144 -1.05 33.85 -25.18
C SER A 144 -2.43 34.42 -25.38
N GLY A 145 -2.74 35.50 -24.66
CA GLY A 145 -4.00 36.21 -24.73
C GLY A 145 -4.09 37.30 -23.66
N SER A 146 -5.28 37.80 -23.43
CA SER A 146 -5.54 38.79 -22.38
C SER A 146 -5.63 38.15 -20.99
N TYR A 147 -5.42 38.94 -19.94
CA TYR A 147 -5.50 38.48 -18.55
C TYR A 147 -6.87 37.88 -18.20
N HIS A 148 -7.96 38.44 -18.74
CA HIS A 148 -9.32 37.95 -18.46
C HIS A 148 -9.56 36.55 -19.05
N GLN A 149 -9.10 36.33 -20.29
CA GLN A 149 -9.20 35.03 -20.96
C GLN A 149 -8.41 33.94 -20.23
N PHE A 150 -7.28 34.29 -19.58
CA PHE A 150 -6.58 33.35 -18.70
C PHE A 150 -7.43 32.96 -17.48
N GLY A 151 -8.19 33.91 -16.91
CA GLY A 151 -9.13 33.63 -15.82
C GLY A 151 -10.25 32.69 -16.26
N GLU A 152 -10.85 32.96 -17.41
CA GLU A 152 -11.88 32.09 -18.00
C GLU A 152 -11.35 30.68 -18.28
N PHE A 153 -10.13 30.56 -18.81
CA PHE A 153 -9.48 29.28 -19.08
C PHE A 153 -9.24 28.45 -17.81
N VAL A 154 -8.69 29.08 -16.76
CA VAL A 154 -8.46 28.40 -15.47
C VAL A 154 -9.79 27.95 -14.86
N SER A 155 -10.82 28.79 -14.95
CA SER A 155 -12.16 28.44 -14.51
C SER A 155 -12.77 27.28 -15.32
N GLY A 156 -12.57 27.28 -16.64
CA GLY A 156 -13.03 26.22 -17.53
C GLY A 156 -12.36 24.87 -17.25
N ILE A 157 -11.05 24.86 -17.00
CA ILE A 157 -10.32 23.65 -16.60
C ILE A 157 -10.85 23.11 -15.27
N ALA A 158 -11.07 23.98 -14.29
CA ALA A 158 -11.57 23.59 -12.97
C ALA A 158 -13.00 23.00 -13.03
N ALA A 159 -13.77 23.32 -14.06
CA ALA A 159 -15.12 22.81 -14.26
C ALA A 159 -15.18 21.47 -15.04
N LEU A 160 -14.04 20.96 -15.52
CA LEU A 160 -14.02 19.66 -16.20
C LEU A 160 -14.41 18.53 -15.24
N PRO A 161 -15.17 17.51 -15.68
CA PRO A 161 -15.59 16.38 -14.84
C PRO A 161 -14.43 15.39 -14.58
N ARG A 162 -13.21 15.89 -14.34
CA ARG A 162 -11.97 15.13 -14.14
C ARG A 162 -11.05 15.84 -13.14
N ILE A 163 -10.12 15.10 -12.54
CA ILE A 163 -9.15 15.65 -11.57
C ILE A 163 -7.98 16.28 -12.34
N VAL A 164 -7.93 17.62 -12.38
CA VAL A 164 -6.84 18.39 -13.02
C VAL A 164 -6.28 19.39 -12.04
N THR A 165 -4.96 19.45 -11.91
CA THR A 165 -4.25 20.41 -11.06
C THR A 165 -3.32 21.28 -11.90
N LEU A 166 -3.18 22.55 -11.49
CA LEU A 166 -2.31 23.52 -12.14
C LEU A 166 -1.07 23.71 -11.28
N HIS A 167 0.10 23.60 -11.90
CA HIS A 167 1.40 23.78 -11.23
C HIS A 167 2.25 24.80 -11.99
N ASP A 168 3.13 25.49 -11.26
CA ASP A 168 4.20 26.34 -11.81
C ASP A 168 3.73 27.40 -12.84
N ILE A 169 2.68 28.16 -12.49
CA ILE A 169 2.13 29.21 -13.35
C ILE A 169 3.09 30.41 -13.39
N ALA A 170 3.58 30.74 -14.58
CA ALA A 170 4.39 31.93 -14.82
C ALA A 170 3.75 32.81 -15.90
N ILE A 171 3.31 34.01 -15.53
CA ILE A 171 2.73 34.99 -16.45
C ILE A 171 3.79 36.03 -16.79
N LYS A 172 4.06 36.20 -18.09
CA LYS A 172 4.96 37.23 -18.61
C LYS A 172 4.18 38.11 -19.57
N ALA A 173 4.38 39.42 -19.48
CA ALA A 173 3.89 40.33 -20.50
C ALA A 173 4.56 39.99 -21.83
N ALA A 174 3.76 39.90 -22.91
CA ALA A 174 4.32 39.75 -24.24
C ALA A 174 5.09 41.02 -24.59
N GLU A 175 6.36 40.86 -24.97
CA GLU A 175 7.20 41.97 -25.42
C GLU A 175 6.71 42.41 -26.80
N LYS A 176 5.76 43.37 -26.82
CA LYS A 176 5.31 44.09 -28.02
C LYS A 176 4.85 45.50 -27.66
N ASP A 177 5.61 46.47 -28.14
CA ASP A 177 5.35 47.92 -28.30
C ASP A 177 4.21 48.53 -27.47
N VAL A 178 4.38 48.56 -26.15
CA VAL A 178 3.56 49.41 -25.26
C VAL A 178 3.68 50.90 -25.64
N CYS A 179 4.73 51.28 -26.39
CA CYS A 179 4.91 52.62 -26.91
C CYS A 179 3.90 53.00 -28.02
N SER A 180 3.40 52.04 -28.80
CA SER A 180 2.50 52.33 -29.93
C SER A 180 1.07 52.63 -29.50
N SER A 181 0.53 51.87 -28.54
CA SER A 181 -0.86 52.05 -28.08
C SER A 181 -1.02 53.26 -27.17
N LEU A 182 -0.01 53.60 -26.37
CA LEU A 182 -0.01 54.81 -25.55
C LEU A 182 0.11 56.07 -26.40
N ALA A 183 0.87 56.03 -27.51
CA ALA A 183 0.95 57.14 -28.45
C ALA A 183 -0.40 57.41 -29.13
N THR A 184 -1.08 56.35 -29.62
CA THR A 184 -2.43 56.49 -30.22
C THR A 184 -3.49 56.95 -29.20
N ALA A 185 -3.42 56.46 -27.96
CA ALA A 185 -4.30 56.92 -26.89
C ALA A 185 -4.04 58.39 -26.51
N ALA A 186 -2.76 58.81 -26.52
CA ALA A 186 -2.37 60.19 -26.25
C ALA A 186 -2.83 61.16 -27.36
N GLU A 187 -2.75 60.77 -28.63
CA GLU A 187 -3.30 61.55 -29.75
C GLU A 187 -4.82 61.74 -29.64
N HIS A 188 -5.54 60.68 -29.29
CA HIS A 188 -7.01 60.74 -29.18
C HIS A 188 -7.50 61.61 -28.02
N LEU A 189 -6.74 61.66 -26.92
CA LEU A 189 -6.99 62.54 -25.78
C LEU A 189 -6.58 63.99 -26.07
N GLY A 190 -5.49 64.21 -26.81
CA GLY A 190 -5.09 65.53 -27.30
C GLY A 190 -6.12 66.16 -28.24
N ALA A 191 -6.76 65.35 -29.10
CA ALA A 191 -7.88 65.79 -29.93
C ALA A 191 -9.12 66.22 -29.11
N SER A 192 -9.24 65.74 -27.87
CA SER A 192 -10.33 66.08 -26.94
C SER A 192 -9.97 67.22 -25.98
N ALA A 193 -8.86 67.93 -26.23
CA ALA A 193 -8.31 69.00 -25.40
C ALA A 193 -7.98 68.59 -23.95
N ILE A 194 -7.79 67.28 -23.72
CA ILE A 194 -7.37 66.76 -22.42
C ILE A 194 -5.84 66.76 -22.40
N PRO A 195 -5.17 67.49 -21.49
CA PRO A 195 -3.72 67.55 -21.47
C PRO A 195 -3.12 66.21 -21.07
N VAL A 196 -2.40 65.57 -22.00
CA VAL A 196 -1.64 64.34 -21.75
C VAL A 196 -0.18 64.72 -21.50
N PHE A 197 0.28 64.51 -20.27
CA PHE A 197 1.69 64.71 -19.92
C PHE A 197 2.47 63.42 -20.18
N PRO A 198 3.59 63.45 -20.93
CA PRO A 198 4.41 62.27 -21.14
C PRO A 198 5.00 61.80 -19.80
N CYS A 199 4.68 60.57 -19.40
CA CYS A 199 5.32 59.94 -18.25
C CYS A 199 6.77 59.58 -18.63
N VAL A 200 7.73 60.44 -18.27
CA VAL A 200 9.16 60.10 -18.33
C VAL A 200 9.47 59.20 -17.13
N PRO A 201 9.88 57.93 -17.32
CA PRO A 201 10.22 57.07 -16.20
C PRO A 201 11.50 57.58 -15.52
N GLY A 202 11.39 58.00 -14.26
CA GLY A 202 12.52 58.39 -13.41
C GLY A 202 12.74 59.90 -13.18
N GLY A 203 12.00 60.78 -13.85
CA GLY A 203 12.08 62.24 -13.62
C GLY A 203 11.15 62.68 -12.50
N LYS A 204 11.67 63.13 -11.35
CA LYS A 204 10.85 63.86 -10.37
C LYS A 204 10.30 65.13 -11.05
N ARG A 205 8.99 65.38 -10.91
CA ARG A 205 8.35 66.58 -11.44
C ARG A 205 9.06 67.82 -10.86
N PRO A 206 9.41 68.84 -11.67
CA PRO A 206 9.77 70.12 -11.10
C PRO A 206 8.52 70.66 -10.39
N LEU A 207 8.63 70.88 -9.08
CA LEU A 207 7.64 71.64 -8.34
C LEU A 207 7.61 73.03 -8.98
N THR A 208 6.48 73.40 -9.57
CA THR A 208 6.24 74.78 -9.97
C THR A 208 6.45 75.69 -8.75
N PRO A 209 6.91 76.94 -8.94
CA PRO A 209 7.20 77.86 -7.84
C PRO A 209 5.96 78.17 -6.97
N HIS A 210 4.76 77.88 -7.47
CA HIS A 210 3.51 77.93 -6.71
C HIS A 210 2.96 76.51 -6.59
N GLY A 211 3.03 75.97 -5.37
CA GLY A 211 2.51 74.66 -5.02
C GLY A 211 0.98 74.63 -4.96
N PHE A 212 0.47 73.39 -4.92
CA PHE A 212 -0.92 72.94 -4.81
C PHE A 212 -1.87 73.90 -4.05
N GLN A 213 -2.47 74.87 -4.74
CA GLN A 213 -3.58 75.67 -4.20
C GLN A 213 -4.79 75.80 -5.10
N ASP A 214 -4.76 75.34 -6.35
CA ASP A 214 -5.94 75.40 -7.22
C ASP A 214 -6.35 73.98 -7.66
N ALA A 215 -7.08 73.29 -6.78
CA ALA A 215 -7.90 72.12 -7.08
C ALA A 215 -9.20 72.20 -6.27
#